data_AF-A0A947B8H1-F1
#
_entry.id   AF-A0A947B8H1-F1
#
_cell.length_a   1.000
_cell.length_b   1.000
_cell.length_c   1.000
_cell.angle_alpha   90.00
_cell.angle_beta   90.00
_cell.angle_gamma   90.00
#
_symmetry.space_group_name_H-M   'P 1'
#
loop_
_entity.id
_entity.type
_entity.pdbx_description
1 polymer ?
#
loop_
_entity_poly.entity_id
_entity_poly.type
_entity_poly.pdbx_seq_one_letter_code
_entity_poly.pdbx_strand_id
1 'polypeptide(L)'
;MSPELAPYVTAFVTLFVIIDPIGLVPVFAALTQGQSVQKRRQIALRACLIAIGLLTVFGLLGDSVLSFVGISMPAFRIAGGVLLFLTALDMLFERRGKRREGQTQPNEEDPS
;
A
#
# COMPACT_ATOMS: atom_id res chain seq x y z
N MET A 1 12.48 9.92 28.50
CA MET A 1 12.96 9.89 27.10
C MET A 1 13.37 11.29 26.74
N SER A 2 14.58 11.51 26.22
CA SER A 2 15.04 12.84 25.83
C SER A 2 14.11 13.43 24.76
N PRO A 3 13.63 14.68 24.92
CA PRO A 3 12.67 15.32 24.01
C PRO A 3 13.17 15.40 22.54
N GLU A 4 14.49 15.27 22.33
CA GLU A 4 15.16 15.22 21.03
C GLU A 4 14.79 14.00 20.15
N LEU A 5 14.35 12.88 20.75
CA LEU A 5 14.04 11.65 19.99
C LEU A 5 12.59 11.56 19.50
N ALA A 6 11.69 12.36 20.08
CA ALA A 6 10.27 12.37 19.76
C ALA A 6 9.95 12.56 18.25
N PRO A 7 10.58 13.49 17.51
CA PRO A 7 10.28 13.66 16.08
C PRO A 7 10.69 12.44 15.25
N TYR A 8 11.82 11.80 15.56
CA TYR A 8 12.28 10.62 14.84
C TYR A 8 11.38 9.41 15.07
N VAL A 9 10.92 9.21 16.31
CA VAL A 9 9.94 8.16 16.63
C VAL A 9 8.62 8.42 15.90
N THR A 10 8.15 9.66 15.87
CA THR A 10 6.91 10.02 15.18
C THR A 10 7.02 9.78 13.67
N ALA A 11 8.14 10.17 13.06
CA ALA A 11 8.40 9.94 11.64
C ALA A 11 8.48 8.44 11.32
N PHE A 12 9.17 7.65 12.16
CA PHE A 12 9.25 6.21 12.00
C PHE A 12 7.87 5.54 12.09
N VAL A 13 7.08 5.86 13.12
CA VAL A 13 5.72 5.32 13.29
C VAL A 13 4.85 5.71 12.10
N THR A 14 4.90 6.97 11.66
CA THR A 14 4.15 7.44 10.48
C THR A 14 4.52 6.65 9.23
N LEU A 15 5.81 6.47 8.97
CA LEU A 15 6.29 5.69 7.83
C LEU A 15 5.87 4.22 7.92
N PHE A 16 5.98 3.61 9.11
CA PHE A 16 5.57 2.23 9.33
C PHE A 16 4.08 2.01 9.06
N VAL A 17 3.23 2.93 9.53
CA VAL A 17 1.79 2.89 9.28
C VAL A 17 1.47 3.08 7.80
N ILE A 18 2.14 4.01 7.11
CA ILE A 18 1.94 4.27 5.68
C ILE A 18 2.36 3.08 4.81
N ILE A 19 3.46 2.41 5.15
CA ILE A 19 3.94 1.23 4.40
C ILE A 19 2.99 0.04 4.59
N ASP A 20 2.32 -0.05 5.74
CA ASP A 20 1.46 -1.18 6.12
C ASP A 20 2.13 -2.56 5.88
N PRO A 21 3.27 -2.84 6.53
CA PRO A 21 3.97 -4.11 6.33
C PRO A 21 3.12 -5.32 6.74
N ILE A 22 2.21 -5.14 7.71
CA ILE A 22 1.33 -6.20 8.21
C ILE A 22 0.28 -6.57 7.15
N GLY A 23 -0.39 -5.58 6.54
CA GLY A 23 -1.34 -5.82 5.46
C GLY A 23 -0.69 -6.34 4.18
N LEU A 24 0.57 -5.96 3.91
CA LEU A 24 1.31 -6.42 2.73
C LEU A 24 1.77 -7.88 2.81
N VAL A 25 1.98 -8.45 3.99
CA VAL A 25 2.42 -9.86 4.15
C VAL A 25 1.48 -10.86 3.46
N PRO A 26 0.16 -10.90 3.73
CA PRO A 26 -0.75 -11.84 3.06
C PRO A 26 -0.89 -11.55 1.55
N VAL A 27 -0.85 -10.28 1.14
CA VAL A 27 -0.88 -9.89 -0.28
C VAL A 27 0.36 -10.43 -1.00
N PHE A 28 1.54 -10.23 -0.44
CA PHE A 28 2.79 -10.74 -0.99
C PHE A 28 2.81 -12.27 -1.01
N ALA A 29 2.30 -12.93 0.03
CA ALA A 29 2.19 -14.38 0.08
C ALA A 29 1.29 -14.92 -1.04
N ALA A 30 0.12 -14.30 -1.26
CA ALA A 30 -0.79 -14.66 -2.34
C ALA A 30 -0.16 -14.44 -3.74
N LEU A 31 0.50 -13.30 -3.96
CA LEU A 31 1.14 -12.97 -5.24
C LEU A 31 2.36 -13.84 -5.57
N THR A 32 3.01 -14.41 -4.55
CA THR A 32 4.19 -15.28 -4.71
C THR A 32 3.87 -16.76 -4.53
N GLN A 33 2.60 -17.13 -4.43
CA GLN A 33 2.16 -18.51 -4.30
C GLN A 33 2.59 -19.32 -5.54
N GLY A 34 3.14 -20.52 -5.32
CA GLY A 34 3.63 -21.39 -6.38
C GLY A 34 5.01 -21.01 -6.97
N GLN A 35 5.62 -19.90 -6.53
CA GLN A 35 6.96 -19.51 -6.96
C GLN A 35 8.05 -20.22 -6.15
N SER A 36 9.21 -20.48 -6.77
CA SER A 36 10.38 -20.99 -6.05
C SER A 36 10.89 -19.96 -5.04
N VAL A 37 11.56 -20.43 -3.98
CA VAL A 37 12.12 -19.58 -2.92
C VAL A 37 13.09 -18.53 -3.48
N GLN A 38 13.89 -18.92 -4.48
CA GLN A 38 14.83 -18.06 -5.18
C GLN A 38 14.11 -16.93 -5.91
N LYS A 39 13.02 -17.25 -6.62
CA LYS A 39 12.23 -16.26 -7.35
C LYS A 39 11.52 -15.31 -6.40
N ARG A 40 10.92 -15.85 -5.32
CA ARG A 40 10.28 -15.07 -4.28
C ARG A 40 11.23 -14.05 -3.63
N ARG A 41 12.47 -14.46 -3.32
CA ARG A 41 13.50 -13.55 -2.79
C ARG A 41 13.92 -12.47 -3.80
N GLN A 42 14.02 -12.83 -5.08
CA GLN A 42 14.33 -11.85 -6.13
C GLN A 42 13.24 -10.78 -6.25
N ILE A 43 11.96 -11.18 -6.16
CA ILE A 43 10.83 -10.24 -6.18
C ILE A 43 10.89 -9.32 -4.96
N ALA A 44 11.09 -9.87 -3.76
CA ALA A 44 11.19 -9.08 -2.53
C ALA A 44 12.32 -8.03 -2.61
N LEU A 45 13.52 -8.42 -3.05
CA LEU A 45 14.64 -7.49 -3.18
C LEU A 45 14.36 -6.39 -4.20
N ARG A 46 13.79 -6.73 -5.35
CA ARG A 46 13.41 -5.73 -6.36
C ARG A 46 12.38 -4.75 -5.82
N ALA A 47 11.35 -5.24 -5.13
CA ALA A 47 10.34 -4.39 -4.51
C ALA A 47 10.96 -3.45 -3.47
N CYS A 48 11.85 -3.95 -2.60
CA CYS A 48 12.56 -3.12 -1.64
C CYS A 48 13.43 -2.05 -2.31
N LEU A 49 14.17 -2.39 -3.36
CA LEU A 49 15.02 -1.43 -4.09
C LEU A 49 14.19 -0.34 -4.75
N ILE A 50 13.05 -0.70 -5.37
CA ILE A 50 12.12 0.27 -5.95
C ILE A 50 11.54 1.17 -4.86
N ALA A 51 11.11 0.61 -3.73
CA ALA A 51 10.55 1.37 -2.62
C ALA A 51 11.58 2.35 -2.03
N ILE A 52 12.81 1.91 -1.81
CA ILE A 52 13.91 2.78 -1.34
C ILE A 52 14.15 3.89 -2.35
N GLY A 53 14.30 3.56 -3.64
CA GLY A 53 14.51 4.56 -4.69
C GLY A 53 13.38 5.59 -4.74
N LEU A 54 12.13 5.14 -4.71
CA LEU A 54 10.96 6.02 -4.72
C LEU A 54 10.93 6.93 -3.48
N LEU A 55 11.12 6.37 -2.28
CA LEU A 55 11.14 7.14 -1.04
C LEU A 55 12.29 8.14 -0.99
N THR A 56 13.48 7.78 -1.47
CA THR A 56 14.63 8.70 -1.56
C THR A 56 14.34 9.83 -2.54
N VAL A 57 13.82 9.52 -3.72
CA VAL A 57 13.48 10.53 -4.74
C VAL A 57 12.42 11.49 -4.20
N PHE A 58 11.31 10.99 -3.65
CA PHE A 58 10.26 11.85 -3.06
C PHE A 58 10.72 12.57 -1.80
N GLY A 59 11.59 11.96 -0.99
CA GLY A 59 12.15 12.60 0.21
C GLY A 59 13.06 13.79 -0.15
N LEU A 60 13.80 13.70 -1.26
CA LEU A 60 14.71 14.76 -1.71
C LEU A 60 14.01 15.81 -2.59
N LEU A 61 13.10 15.39 -3.46
CA LEU A 61 12.47 16.26 -4.47
C LEU A 61 11.03 16.63 -4.15
N GLY A 62 10.37 15.99 -3.19
CA GLY A 62 8.94 16.16 -2.95
C GLY A 62 8.54 17.60 -2.68
N ASP A 63 9.24 18.28 -1.76
CA ASP A 63 8.95 19.68 -1.44
C ASP A 63 9.18 20.62 -2.65
N SER A 64 10.25 20.39 -3.41
CA SER A 64 10.56 21.12 -4.64
C SER A 64 9.50 20.91 -5.74
N VAL A 65 9.01 19.68 -5.90
CA VAL A 65 7.97 19.35 -6.88
C VAL A 65 6.63 19.98 -6.47
N LEU A 66 6.27 19.91 -5.18
CA LEU A 66 5.04 20.50 -4.67
C LEU A 66 5.06 22.03 -4.81
N SER A 67 6.15 22.67 -4.39
CA SER A 67 6.31 24.12 -4.49
C SER A 67 6.33 24.62 -5.94
N PHE A 68 6.91 23.86 -6.87
CA PHE A 68 6.86 24.16 -8.31
C PHE A 68 5.41 24.20 -8.85
N VAL A 69 4.54 23.32 -8.34
CA VAL A 69 3.10 23.28 -8.70
C VAL A 69 2.27 24.28 -7.87
N GLY A 70 2.88 24.99 -6.92
CA GLY A 70 2.19 25.93 -6.03
C GLY A 70 1.38 25.26 -4.91
N ILE A 71 1.72 24.02 -4.55
CA ILE A 71 1.04 23.24 -3.51
C ILE A 71 1.86 23.27 -2.22
N SER A 72 1.20 23.52 -1.08
CA SER A 72 1.85 23.47 0.23
C SER A 72 1.90 22.05 0.79
N MET A 73 2.92 21.74 1.59
CA MET A 73 3.04 20.43 2.24
C MET A 73 1.81 20.06 3.10
N PRO A 74 1.19 20.99 3.87
CA PRO A 74 -0.08 20.69 4.54
C PRO A 74 -1.22 20.32 3.57
N ALA A 75 -1.37 21.04 2.45
CA ALA A 75 -2.41 20.76 1.47
C ALA A 75 -2.21 19.37 0.83
N PHE A 76 -0.97 19.01 0.48
CA PHE A 76 -0.63 17.69 -0.05
C PHE A 76 -0.97 16.57 0.94
N ARG A 77 -0.64 16.75 2.23
CA ARG A 77 -0.97 15.78 3.29
C ARG A 77 -2.48 15.58 3.43
N ILE A 78 -3.28 16.65 3.35
CA ILE A 78 -4.74 16.55 3.40
C ILE A 78 -5.26 15.80 2.17
N ALA A 79 -4.82 16.17 0.97
CA ALA A 79 -5.25 15.52 -0.27
C ALA A 79 -4.89 14.03 -0.30
N GLY A 80 -3.66 13.68 0.10
CA GLY A 80 -3.22 12.29 0.23
C GLY A 80 -4.04 11.51 1.26
N GLY A 81 -4.38 12.13 2.40
CA GLY A 81 -5.25 11.52 3.40
C GLY A 81 -6.67 11.24 2.88
N VAL A 82 -7.26 12.19 2.15
CA VAL A 82 -8.57 12.02 1.50
C VAL A 82 -8.50 10.91 0.46
N LEU A 83 -7.45 10.87 -0.37
CA LEU A 83 -7.27 9.81 -1.38
C LEU A 83 -7.20 8.43 -0.72
N LEU A 84 -6.36 8.25 0.30
CA LEU A 84 -6.24 6.99 1.02
C LEU A 84 -7.57 6.57 1.68
N PHE A 85 -8.29 7.52 2.26
CA PHE A 85 -9.61 7.26 2.83
C PHE A 85 -10.61 6.77 1.78
N LEU A 86 -10.66 7.42 0.61
CA LEU A 86 -11.51 7.02 -0.50
C LEU A 86 -11.13 5.64 -1.05
N THR A 87 -9.84 5.36 -1.22
CA THR A 87 -9.36 4.03 -1.65
C THR A 87 -9.74 2.94 -0.66
N ALA A 88 -9.62 3.21 0.65
CA ALA A 88 -10.01 2.25 1.67
C ALA A 88 -11.53 2.00 1.69
N LEU A 89 -12.34 3.04 1.50
CA LEU A 89 -13.80 2.91 1.35
C LEU A 89 -14.16 2.08 0.12
N ASP A 90 -13.53 2.38 -1.02
CA ASP A 90 -13.75 1.65 -2.27
C ASP A 90 -13.43 0.16 -2.10
N MET A 91 -12.28 -0.18 -1.52
CA MET A 91 -11.92 -1.56 -1.17
C MET A 91 -12.93 -2.26 -0.24
N LEU A 92 -13.49 -1.54 0.73
CA LEU A 92 -14.48 -2.09 1.67
C LEU A 92 -15.82 -2.43 0.99
N PHE A 93 -16.21 -1.64 -0.01
CA PHE A 93 -17.46 -1.84 -0.75
C PHE A 93 -17.29 -2.81 -1.93
N GLU A 94 -16.17 -2.76 -2.65
CA GLU A 94 -15.88 -3.64 -3.80
C GLU A 94 -15.82 -5.13 -3.40
N ARG A 95 -15.28 -5.44 -2.21
CA ARG A 95 -15.27 -6.81 -1.66
C ARG A 95 -16.66 -7.40 -1.44
N ARG A 96 -17.72 -6.58 -1.35
CA ARG A 96 -19.11 -7.07 -1.19
C ARG A 96 -19.77 -7.41 -2.52
N GLY A 97 -19.40 -6.75 -3.61
CA GLY A 97 -19.94 -7.02 -4.96
C GLY A 97 -19.52 -8.40 -5.48
N LYS A 98 -18.21 -8.68 -5.46
CA LYS A 98 -17.64 -9.94 -6.00
C LYS A 98 -18.09 -11.21 -5.26
N ARG A 99 -18.48 -11.11 -3.97
CA ARG A 99 -18.96 -12.27 -3.20
C ARG A 99 -20.39 -12.68 -3.56
N ARG A 100 -21.20 -11.76 -4.09
CA ARG A 100 -22.61 -12.01 -4.46
C ARG A 100 -22.74 -12.65 -5.85
N GLU A 101 -21.84 -12.30 -6.77
CA GLU A 101 -21.86 -12.83 -8.14
C GLU A 101 -21.26 -14.23 -8.27
N GLY A 102 -20.35 -14.63 -7.36
CA GLY A 102 -19.75 -15.98 -7.36
C GLY A 102 -20.65 -17.11 -6.80
N GLN A 103 -21.88 -16.81 -6.35
CA GLN A 103 -22.82 -17.80 -5.79
C GLN A 103 -23.98 -18.15 -6.73
N THR A 104 -23.98 -17.64 -7.97
CA THR A 104 -25.02 -17.94 -8.98
C THR A 104 -24.44 -18.66 -10.20
N GLN A 105 -23.60 -19.67 -9.97
CA GLN A 105 -23.52 -20.79 -10.90
C GLN A 105 -24.48 -21.85 -10.37
N PRO A 106 -25.63 -22.08 -11.04
CA PRO A 106 -26.41 -23.27 -10.76
C PRO A 106 -25.48 -24.44 -11.05
N ASN A 107 -25.27 -25.33 -10.08
CA ASN A 107 -24.94 -26.70 -10.42
C ASN A 107 -26.13 -27.20 -11.24
N GLU A 108 -26.03 -27.12 -12.57
CA GLU A 108 -26.82 -27.95 -13.45
C GLU A 108 -26.45 -29.39 -13.10
N GLU A 109 -27.27 -29.95 -12.22
CA GLU A 109 -27.51 -31.38 -12.10
C GLU A 109 -27.66 -31.93 -13.52
N ASP A 110 -26.71 -32.74 -13.96
CA ASP A 110 -26.91 -33.64 -15.09
C ASP A 110 -27.19 -35.04 -14.54
N PRO A 111 -28.46 -35.41 -14.33
CA PRO A 111 -28.85 -36.80 -14.16
C PRO A 111 -29.16 -37.37 -15.54
N SER A 112 -28.22 -38.11 -16.13
CA SER A 112 -28.49 -39.08 -17.20
C SER A 112 -27.37 -40.10 -17.33
#